data_AF-D2QY29-F1
#
_entry.id   AF-D2QY29-F1
#
_cell.length_a   1.000
_cell.length_b   1.000
_cell.length_c   1.000
_cell.angle_alpha   90.00
_cell.angle_beta   90.00
_cell.angle_gamma   90.00
#
_symmetry.space_group_name_H-M   'P 1'
#
loop_
_entity.id
_entity.type
_entity.pdbx_description
1 polymer ?
#
loop_
_entity_poly.entity_id
_entity_poly.type
_entity_poly.pdbx_seq_one_letter_code
_entity_poly.pdbx_strand_id
1 'polypeptide(L)'
;MATSLARQFFEKAVAGGSAFLKNLVTEQQVETEWLDFKGVSRMDNTQMSGNWSKFICGFANNEGGVVVWGIDARKDSNGVDCACGLSLSADPALLRSRLQELHPRATDPPLRGVESVAIHETGDSGPGFVVSYVPESDVKPHRAELMENKPYYLRVGDSFHNPSPSLLRNLFFPRSSTKLRVSVQPDWQKVNVPMAAPPPKDMEVIYRFHLHNAGIVTARDVFLIIETEPEGLAIETPFKVNKAETEFGTGIDFPRPLHPSSNSHVCAVRYRVAASNRTSLPLTAFVPQLTNFAANFTIYAADMQPSKLRVEVGDRDLDLKRKKWSFPILEENGQRA
;
A
#
# COMPACT_ATOMS: atom_id res chain seq x y z
N MET A 1 2.99 1.05 4.11
CA MET A 1 1.70 0.68 3.50
C MET A 1 0.97 -0.09 4.56
N ALA A 2 -0.36 -0.11 4.59
CA ALA A 2 -0.98 -1.29 5.15
C ALA A 2 -0.54 -2.43 4.22
N THR A 3 0.47 -3.18 4.65
CA THR A 3 1.10 -4.22 3.84
C THR A 3 0.01 -5.25 3.54
N SER A 4 -0.24 -5.58 2.26
CA SER A 4 -1.30 -6.55 1.92
C SER A 4 -1.01 -7.92 2.56
N LEU A 5 -2.04 -8.73 2.80
CA LEU A 5 -1.86 -10.08 3.37
C LEU A 5 -0.87 -10.91 2.55
N ALA A 6 -0.98 -10.85 1.22
CA ALA A 6 -0.05 -11.47 0.29
C ALA A 6 1.40 -11.00 0.52
N ARG A 7 1.61 -9.68 0.69
CA ARG A 7 2.94 -9.12 0.92
C ARG A 7 3.51 -9.54 2.28
N GLN A 8 2.71 -9.50 3.34
CA GLN A 8 3.11 -9.96 4.67
C GLN A 8 3.49 -11.44 4.65
N PHE A 9 2.71 -12.28 3.97
CA PHE A 9 3.00 -13.69 3.82
C PHE A 9 4.29 -13.93 3.04
N PHE A 10 4.50 -13.21 1.93
CA PHE A 10 5.74 -13.29 1.16
C PHE A 10 6.97 -12.99 2.03
N GLU A 11 6.94 -11.90 2.79
CA GLU A 11 8.03 -11.52 3.69
C GLU A 11 8.26 -12.57 4.78
N LYS A 12 7.20 -13.10 5.37
CA LYS A 12 7.27 -14.19 6.36
C LYS A 12 7.86 -15.46 5.75
N ALA A 13 7.48 -15.82 4.53
CA ALA A 13 7.98 -16.99 3.83
C ALA A 13 9.48 -16.86 3.50
N VAL A 14 9.89 -15.68 3.02
CA VAL A 14 11.30 -15.38 2.74
C VAL A 14 12.14 -15.41 4.01
N ALA A 15 11.67 -14.79 5.09
CA ALA A 15 12.37 -14.76 6.38
C ALA A 15 12.43 -16.12 7.06
N GLY A 16 11.34 -16.90 6.99
CA GLY A 16 11.24 -18.23 7.61
C GLY A 16 11.92 -19.34 6.81
N GLY A 17 12.23 -19.10 5.54
CA GLY A 17 12.97 -20.02 4.68
C GLY A 17 12.31 -21.39 4.50
N SER A 18 13.12 -22.42 4.29
CA SER A 18 12.64 -23.78 3.99
C SER A 18 11.84 -24.39 5.15
N ALA A 19 12.19 -24.08 6.40
CA ALA A 19 11.50 -24.58 7.58
C ALA A 19 10.03 -24.09 7.62
N PHE A 20 9.82 -22.79 7.37
CA PHE A 20 8.47 -22.24 7.30
C PHE A 20 7.63 -22.88 6.19
N LEU A 21 8.20 -23.03 4.99
CA LEU A 21 7.47 -23.62 3.84
C LEU A 21 7.12 -25.10 4.07
N LYS A 22 7.98 -25.87 4.72
CA LYS A 22 7.68 -27.26 5.11
C LYS A 22 6.56 -27.35 6.15
N ASN A 23 6.48 -26.38 7.06
CA ASN A 23 5.39 -26.33 8.04
C ASN A 23 4.03 -26.11 7.37
N LEU A 24 3.96 -25.37 6.25
CA LEU A 24 2.70 -25.21 5.50
C LEU A 24 2.10 -26.55 5.06
N VAL A 25 2.94 -27.52 4.69
CA VAL A 25 2.50 -28.89 4.34
C VAL A 25 2.04 -29.65 5.58
N THR A 26 2.74 -29.47 6.70
CA THR A 26 2.40 -30.14 7.97
C THR A 26 1.07 -29.64 8.53
N GLU A 27 0.82 -28.34 8.40
CA GLU A 27 -0.41 -27.66 8.83
C GLU A 27 -1.54 -27.79 7.82
N GLN A 28 -1.31 -28.44 6.67
CA GLN A 28 -2.25 -28.53 5.55
C GLN A 28 -2.80 -27.16 5.16
N GLN A 29 -1.91 -26.17 5.00
CA GLN A 29 -2.29 -24.81 4.67
C GLN A 29 -3.20 -24.80 3.44
N VAL A 30 -4.38 -24.23 3.62
CA VAL A 30 -5.40 -24.11 2.59
C VAL A 30 -5.02 -22.98 1.63
N GLU A 31 -5.23 -23.21 0.33
CA GLU A 31 -5.13 -22.15 -0.67
C GLU A 31 -6.19 -21.08 -0.45
N THR A 32 -5.87 -19.85 -0.82
CA THR A 32 -6.79 -18.72 -0.65
C THR A 32 -6.88 -17.91 -1.94
N GLU A 33 -7.63 -16.82 -1.89
CA GLU A 33 -7.73 -15.87 -3.01
C GLU A 33 -6.38 -15.20 -3.34
N TRP A 34 -5.44 -15.21 -2.40
CA TRP A 34 -4.13 -14.57 -2.56
C TRP A 34 -2.96 -15.55 -2.37
N LEU A 35 -3.19 -16.83 -2.10
CA LEU A 35 -2.14 -17.85 -1.91
C LEU A 35 -2.41 -19.09 -2.75
N ASP A 36 -1.41 -19.54 -3.50
CA ASP A 36 -1.46 -20.74 -4.35
C ASP A 36 -0.17 -21.56 -4.23
N PHE A 37 -0.28 -22.88 -4.38
CA PHE A 37 0.83 -23.81 -4.33
C PHE A 37 1.03 -24.52 -5.67
N LYS A 38 2.29 -24.63 -6.08
CA LYS A 38 2.61 -25.35 -7.32
C LYS A 38 3.77 -26.31 -7.18
N GLY A 39 3.51 -27.59 -7.38
CA GLY A 39 4.55 -28.61 -7.48
C GLY A 39 5.33 -28.46 -8.77
N VAL A 40 6.67 -28.53 -8.70
CA VAL A 40 7.57 -28.29 -9.85
C VAL A 40 8.44 -29.47 -10.23
N SER A 41 8.51 -30.52 -9.40
CA SER A 41 9.42 -31.64 -9.62
C SER A 41 9.17 -32.43 -10.92
N ARG A 42 7.99 -32.28 -11.52
CA ARG A 42 7.60 -32.93 -12.80
C ARG A 42 7.16 -31.92 -13.87
N MET A 43 7.38 -30.63 -13.63
CA MET A 43 6.87 -29.58 -14.50
C MET A 43 7.82 -29.36 -15.68
N ASP A 44 7.28 -29.41 -16.89
CA ASP A 44 8.04 -29.03 -18.09
C ASP A 44 8.06 -27.52 -18.33
N ASN A 45 8.89 -27.06 -19.28
CA ASN A 45 9.04 -25.64 -19.59
C ASN A 45 7.74 -24.97 -20.10
N THR A 46 6.90 -25.70 -20.82
CA THR A 46 5.64 -25.19 -21.39
C THR A 46 4.59 -25.02 -20.30
N GLN A 47 4.48 -26.01 -19.41
CA GLN A 47 3.65 -25.95 -18.22
C GLN A 47 4.11 -24.83 -17.30
N MET A 48 5.42 -24.67 -17.09
CA MET A 48 5.97 -23.58 -16.30
C MET A 48 5.61 -22.21 -16.87
N SER A 49 5.83 -21.98 -18.16
CA SER A 49 5.50 -20.69 -18.78
C SER A 49 4.00 -20.39 -18.73
N GLY A 50 3.16 -21.39 -18.98
CA GLY A 50 1.71 -21.25 -18.91
C GLY A 50 1.23 -20.94 -17.49
N ASN A 51 1.68 -21.72 -16.50
CA ASN A 51 1.34 -21.49 -15.10
C ASN A 51 1.81 -20.10 -14.64
N TRP A 52 3.03 -19.69 -15.00
CA TRP A 52 3.55 -18.38 -14.61
C TRP A 52 2.71 -17.23 -15.17
N SER A 53 2.37 -17.30 -16.45
CA SER A 53 1.50 -16.33 -17.12
C SER A 53 0.10 -16.29 -16.51
N LYS A 54 -0.46 -17.45 -16.17
CA LYS A 54 -1.74 -17.60 -15.46
C LYS A 54 -1.72 -16.95 -14.06
N PHE A 55 -0.69 -17.23 -13.25
CA PHE A 55 -0.55 -16.67 -11.91
C PHE A 55 -0.41 -15.15 -11.94
N ILE A 56 0.47 -14.62 -12.79
CA ILE A 56 0.64 -13.16 -12.92
C ILE A 56 -0.68 -12.54 -13.35
N CYS A 57 -1.31 -13.05 -14.41
CA CYS A 57 -2.57 -12.53 -14.94
C CYS A 57 -3.69 -12.53 -13.88
N GLY A 58 -3.93 -13.68 -13.25
CA GLY A 58 -5.03 -13.85 -12.32
C GLY A 58 -4.87 -13.05 -11.03
N PHE A 59 -3.68 -13.02 -10.43
CA PHE A 59 -3.44 -12.21 -9.23
C PHE A 59 -3.43 -10.72 -9.52
N ALA A 60 -2.84 -10.28 -10.64
CA ALA A 60 -2.78 -8.87 -11.01
C ALA A 60 -4.16 -8.27 -11.31
N ASN A 61 -5.08 -9.07 -11.86
CA ASN A 61 -6.47 -8.66 -12.11
C ASN A 61 -7.31 -8.64 -10.82
N ASN A 62 -6.85 -9.28 -9.75
CA ASN A 62 -7.45 -9.31 -8.42
C ASN A 62 -6.65 -8.40 -7.45
N GLU A 63 -6.47 -8.80 -6.19
CA GLU A 63 -5.83 -8.02 -5.12
C GLU A 63 -4.33 -8.37 -4.94
N GLY A 64 -3.72 -8.96 -5.97
CA GLY A 64 -2.39 -9.56 -5.89
C GLY A 64 -2.39 -10.93 -5.21
N GLY A 65 -1.21 -11.51 -5.03
CA GLY A 65 -1.06 -12.82 -4.42
C GLY A 65 0.37 -13.32 -4.34
N VAL A 66 0.52 -14.52 -3.78
CA VAL A 66 1.77 -15.27 -3.64
C VAL A 66 1.56 -16.66 -4.23
N VAL A 67 2.52 -17.10 -5.02
CA VAL A 67 2.64 -18.50 -5.43
C VAL A 67 3.90 -19.10 -4.81
N VAL A 68 3.75 -20.25 -4.16
CA VAL A 68 4.86 -21.04 -3.63
C VAL A 68 5.11 -22.23 -4.56
N TRP A 69 6.19 -22.15 -5.31
CA TRP A 69 6.70 -23.22 -6.15
C TRP A 69 7.51 -24.21 -5.31
N GLY A 70 7.21 -25.49 -5.41
CA GLY A 70 7.85 -26.54 -4.61
C GLY A 70 6.90 -27.29 -3.68
N ILE A 71 5.62 -26.93 -3.63
CA ILE A 71 4.60 -27.56 -2.80
C ILE A 71 3.48 -28.09 -3.70
N ASP A 72 3.11 -29.36 -3.54
CA ASP A 72 1.93 -29.95 -4.18
C ASP A 72 0.71 -29.69 -3.29
N ALA A 73 -0.36 -29.15 -3.90
CA ALA A 73 -1.65 -28.97 -3.25
C ALA A 73 -2.72 -29.80 -3.95
N ARG A 74 -3.62 -30.37 -3.16
CA ARG A 74 -4.72 -31.20 -3.64
C ARG A 74 -5.93 -31.05 -2.73
N LYS A 75 -7.09 -31.34 -3.29
CA LYS A 75 -8.36 -31.40 -2.57
C LYS A 75 -8.31 -32.43 -1.44
N ASP A 76 -8.62 -31.97 -0.25
CA ASP A 76 -8.85 -32.82 0.93
C ASP A 76 -10.21 -33.56 0.84
N SER A 77 -10.58 -34.26 1.91
CA SER A 77 -11.87 -34.95 2.01
C SER A 77 -13.09 -34.01 1.94
N ASN A 78 -12.91 -32.71 2.18
CA ASN A 78 -13.96 -31.69 2.10
C ASN A 78 -13.97 -30.97 0.74
N GLY A 79 -13.07 -31.33 -0.18
CA GLY A 79 -12.98 -30.73 -1.50
C GLY A 79 -12.18 -29.42 -1.55
N VAL A 80 -11.42 -29.10 -0.50
CA VAL A 80 -10.65 -27.87 -0.35
C VAL A 80 -9.19 -28.13 -0.73
N ASP A 81 -8.63 -27.30 -1.61
CA ASP A 81 -7.23 -27.44 -2.01
C ASP A 81 -6.28 -27.01 -0.89
N CYS A 82 -5.47 -27.97 -0.42
CA CYS A 82 -4.55 -27.80 0.71
C CYS A 82 -3.16 -28.34 0.37
N ALA A 83 -2.13 -27.72 0.94
CA ALA A 83 -0.75 -28.18 0.83
C ALA A 83 -0.63 -29.61 1.40
N CYS A 84 -0.28 -30.58 0.56
CA CYS A 84 -0.26 -31.99 0.95
C CYS A 84 1.09 -32.69 0.72
N GLY A 85 2.03 -32.08 0.00
CA GLY A 85 3.34 -32.67 -0.21
C GLY A 85 4.40 -31.70 -0.72
N LEU A 86 5.66 -32.12 -0.63
CA LEU A 86 6.79 -31.42 -1.24
C LEU A 86 7.00 -31.91 -2.67
N SER A 87 7.16 -30.97 -3.60
CA SER A 87 7.48 -31.21 -5.01
C SER A 87 8.53 -30.20 -5.45
N LEU A 88 9.69 -30.28 -4.79
CA LEU A 88 10.78 -29.30 -4.85
C LEU A 88 11.35 -29.12 -6.26
N SER A 89 11.85 -27.92 -6.55
CA SER A 89 12.73 -27.69 -7.70
C SER A 89 14.07 -28.35 -7.41
N ALA A 90 14.68 -28.99 -8.41
CA ALA A 90 16.05 -29.51 -8.29
C ALA A 90 17.08 -28.38 -8.13
N ASP A 91 16.79 -27.22 -8.73
CA ASP A 91 17.58 -25.99 -8.63
C ASP A 91 16.61 -24.79 -8.56
N PRO A 92 16.34 -24.25 -7.36
CA PRO A 92 15.44 -23.12 -7.19
C PRO A 92 16.03 -21.82 -7.76
N ALA A 93 17.35 -21.67 -7.83
CA ALA A 93 17.99 -20.49 -8.41
C ALA A 93 17.78 -20.44 -9.93
N LEU A 94 17.92 -21.58 -10.61
CA LEU A 94 17.61 -21.70 -12.04
C LEU A 94 16.12 -21.45 -12.32
N LEU A 95 15.22 -22.04 -11.52
CA LEU A 95 13.78 -21.79 -11.64
C LEU A 95 13.45 -20.29 -11.49
N ARG A 96 13.98 -19.63 -10.45
CA ARG A 96 13.82 -18.18 -10.25
C ARG A 96 14.30 -17.39 -11.48
N SER A 97 15.51 -17.70 -11.98
CA SER A 97 16.06 -17.03 -13.17
C SER A 97 15.15 -17.20 -14.38
N ARG A 98 14.56 -18.38 -14.56
CA ARG A 98 13.64 -18.66 -15.66
C ARG A 98 12.33 -17.89 -15.54
N LEU A 99 11.74 -17.82 -14.35
CA LEU A 99 10.54 -17.00 -14.10
C LEU A 99 10.80 -15.52 -14.39
N GLN A 100 11.96 -15.00 -14.00
CA GLN A 100 12.38 -13.62 -14.28
C GLN A 100 12.55 -13.36 -15.79
N GLU A 101 13.11 -14.31 -16.55
CA GLU A 101 13.24 -14.20 -18.01
C GLU A 101 11.87 -14.21 -18.72
N LEU A 102 10.91 -14.98 -18.19
CA LEU A 102 9.56 -15.08 -18.76
C LEU A 102 8.68 -13.87 -18.42
N HIS A 103 8.92 -13.22 -17.28
CA HIS A 103 8.07 -12.19 -16.72
C HIS A 103 7.71 -11.03 -17.68
N PRO A 104 8.64 -10.41 -18.43
CA PRO A 104 8.32 -9.27 -19.31
C PRO A 104 7.31 -9.57 -20.42
N ARG A 105 7.15 -10.86 -20.77
CA ARG A 105 6.23 -11.36 -21.80
C ARG A 105 5.15 -12.27 -21.23
N ALA A 106 5.03 -12.35 -19.90
CA ALA A 106 4.06 -13.22 -19.26
C ALA A 106 2.64 -12.66 -19.39
N THR A 107 2.49 -11.33 -19.41
CA THR A 107 1.19 -10.67 -19.56
C THR A 107 1.23 -9.46 -20.48
N ASP A 108 0.07 -9.11 -21.01
CA ASP A 108 -0.18 -7.85 -21.74
C ASP A 108 -1.32 -7.08 -21.05
N PRO A 109 -1.09 -5.87 -20.51
CA PRO A 109 0.22 -5.21 -20.41
C PRO A 109 1.20 -5.96 -19.48
N PRO A 110 2.52 -5.71 -19.55
CA PRO A 110 3.47 -6.27 -18.60
C PRO A 110 3.23 -5.72 -17.18
N LEU A 111 3.17 -6.61 -16.19
CA LEU A 111 3.05 -6.21 -14.78
C LEU A 111 4.40 -5.76 -14.21
N ARG A 112 4.41 -4.79 -13.30
CA ARG A 112 5.60 -4.34 -12.58
C ARG A 112 5.54 -4.75 -11.11
N GLY A 113 6.69 -4.80 -10.44
CA GLY A 113 6.77 -5.07 -8.99
C GLY A 113 6.61 -6.54 -8.59
N VAL A 114 6.71 -7.46 -9.55
CA VAL A 114 6.77 -8.90 -9.26
C VAL A 114 8.13 -9.24 -8.66
N GLU A 115 8.12 -10.00 -7.57
CA GLU A 115 9.32 -10.45 -6.87
C GLU A 115 9.35 -11.97 -6.82
N SER A 116 10.54 -12.57 -6.97
CA SER A 116 10.73 -14.03 -6.87
C SER A 116 12.01 -14.33 -6.11
N VAL A 117 11.92 -15.17 -5.07
CA VAL A 117 13.05 -15.54 -4.21
C VAL A 117 13.22 -17.04 -4.22
N ALA A 118 14.45 -17.50 -4.46
CA ALA A 118 14.84 -18.90 -4.37
C ALA A 118 15.20 -19.23 -2.92
N ILE A 119 14.66 -20.33 -2.42
CA ILE A 119 14.88 -20.80 -1.04
C ILE A 119 15.33 -22.26 -1.11
N HIS A 120 16.60 -22.50 -0.79
CA HIS A 120 17.17 -23.85 -0.76
C HIS A 120 16.70 -24.61 0.48
N GLU A 121 16.52 -25.92 0.37
CA GLU A 121 16.16 -26.76 1.51
C GLU A 121 17.26 -26.80 2.56
N THR A 122 18.52 -26.93 2.10
CA THR A 122 19.72 -27.03 2.92
C THR A 122 20.87 -26.27 2.26
N GLY A 123 21.55 -25.39 3.01
CA GLY A 123 22.67 -24.59 2.51
C GLY A 123 22.28 -23.66 1.35
N ASP A 124 23.23 -23.39 0.46
CA ASP A 124 23.07 -22.47 -0.69
C ASP A 124 22.95 -23.21 -2.04
N SER A 125 22.80 -24.53 -2.02
CA SER A 125 22.77 -25.37 -3.22
C SER A 125 21.88 -26.59 -3.02
N GLY A 126 21.25 -27.06 -4.10
CA GLY A 126 20.43 -28.28 -4.09
C GLY A 126 18.94 -27.98 -4.24
N PRO A 127 18.06 -28.93 -3.90
CA PRO A 127 16.64 -28.77 -4.13
C PRO A 127 16.03 -27.71 -3.20
N GLY A 128 14.90 -27.15 -3.63
CA GLY A 128 14.21 -26.17 -2.82
C GLY A 128 12.95 -25.60 -3.46
N PHE A 129 12.62 -24.39 -3.02
CA PHE A 129 11.39 -23.67 -3.34
C PHE A 129 11.69 -22.39 -4.09
N VAL A 130 10.69 -21.88 -4.80
CA VAL A 130 10.67 -20.47 -5.20
C VAL A 130 9.39 -19.87 -4.66
N VAL A 131 9.48 -18.69 -4.05
CA VAL A 131 8.30 -17.93 -3.63
C VAL A 131 8.21 -16.71 -4.52
N SER A 132 7.07 -16.53 -5.20
CA SER A 132 6.84 -15.36 -6.04
C SER A 132 5.68 -14.52 -5.53
N TYR A 133 5.92 -13.23 -5.31
CA TYR A 133 4.91 -12.22 -5.02
C TYR A 133 4.48 -11.52 -6.31
N VAL A 134 3.17 -11.42 -6.51
CA VAL A 134 2.52 -10.70 -7.60
C VAL A 134 1.67 -9.59 -7.01
N PRO A 135 1.96 -8.31 -7.27
CA PRO A 135 1.14 -7.22 -6.76
C PRO A 135 -0.20 -7.12 -7.50
N GLU A 136 -1.17 -6.47 -6.87
CA GLU A 136 -2.34 -5.95 -7.59
C GLU A 136 -1.89 -4.95 -8.66
N SER A 137 -2.54 -4.99 -9.83
CA SER A 137 -2.28 -4.01 -10.88
C SER A 137 -3.16 -2.78 -10.77
N ASP A 138 -2.56 -1.61 -11.01
CA ASP A 138 -3.26 -0.35 -11.25
C ASP A 138 -3.91 -0.27 -12.65
N VAL A 139 -3.52 -1.18 -13.56
CA VAL A 139 -3.94 -1.19 -14.96
C VAL A 139 -4.48 -2.58 -15.29
N LYS A 140 -5.79 -2.76 -15.09
CA LYS A 140 -6.53 -3.97 -15.42
C LYS A 140 -7.27 -3.78 -16.76
N PRO A 141 -7.52 -4.84 -17.54
CA PRO A 141 -7.09 -6.23 -17.31
C PRO A 141 -5.72 -6.54 -17.91
N HIS A 142 -5.03 -7.50 -17.31
CA HIS A 142 -3.90 -8.24 -17.87
C HIS A 142 -4.36 -9.51 -18.57
N ARG A 143 -3.85 -9.78 -19.77
CA ARG A 143 -4.03 -11.02 -20.52
C ARG A 143 -2.84 -11.96 -20.31
N ALA A 144 -3.07 -13.27 -20.20
CA ALA A 144 -2.01 -14.27 -20.11
C ALA A 144 -1.42 -14.56 -21.51
N GLU A 145 -0.17 -14.16 -21.75
CA GLU A 145 0.44 -14.22 -23.09
C GLU A 145 1.16 -15.54 -23.41
N LEU A 146 1.53 -16.35 -22.41
CA LEU A 146 2.30 -17.59 -22.59
C LEU A 146 1.42 -18.85 -22.54
N MET A 147 0.15 -18.69 -22.89
CA MET A 147 -0.84 -19.76 -22.96
C MET A 147 -1.55 -19.74 -24.31
N GLU A 148 -2.04 -20.91 -24.72
CA GLU A 148 -2.89 -21.02 -25.90
C GLU A 148 -4.14 -20.14 -25.75
N ASN A 149 -4.58 -19.51 -26.85
CA ASN A 149 -5.72 -18.59 -26.91
C ASN A 149 -5.60 -17.31 -26.06
N LYS A 150 -4.46 -17.10 -25.38
CA LYS A 150 -4.15 -15.91 -24.59
C LYS A 150 -5.33 -15.44 -23.72
N PRO A 151 -5.80 -16.25 -22.77
CA PRO A 151 -6.99 -15.94 -21.98
C PRO A 151 -6.76 -14.79 -20.99
N TYR A 152 -7.87 -14.21 -20.53
CA TYR A 152 -7.88 -13.42 -19.31
C TYR A 152 -8.22 -14.34 -18.14
N TYR A 153 -7.58 -14.15 -16.99
CA TYR A 153 -7.91 -14.86 -15.77
C TYR A 153 -8.32 -13.91 -14.65
N LEU A 154 -9.25 -14.36 -13.84
CA LEU A 154 -9.55 -13.83 -12.51
C LEU A 154 -9.45 -14.95 -11.50
N ARG A 155 -8.98 -14.62 -10.29
CA ARG A 155 -9.09 -15.53 -9.15
C ARG A 155 -10.52 -15.46 -8.58
N VAL A 156 -11.11 -16.62 -8.33
CA VAL A 156 -12.40 -16.77 -7.64
C VAL A 156 -12.22 -17.89 -6.62
N GLY A 157 -12.18 -17.55 -5.33
CA GLY A 157 -11.79 -18.51 -4.30
C GLY A 157 -10.34 -19.00 -4.50
N ASP A 158 -10.15 -20.31 -4.56
CA ASP A 158 -8.86 -20.98 -4.76
C ASP A 158 -8.50 -21.22 -6.24
N SER A 159 -9.35 -20.79 -7.17
CA SER A 159 -9.25 -21.19 -8.57
C SER A 159 -9.19 -20.00 -9.52
N PHE A 160 -8.52 -20.19 -10.66
CA PHE A 160 -8.47 -19.19 -11.73
C PHE A 160 -9.45 -19.53 -12.84
N HIS A 161 -10.31 -18.59 -13.16
CA HIS A 161 -11.36 -18.75 -14.18
C HIS A 161 -11.26 -17.68 -15.26
N ASN A 162 -11.70 -18.04 -16.46
CA ASN A 162 -11.92 -17.05 -17.51
C ASN A 162 -13.12 -16.17 -17.11
N PRO A 163 -12.99 -14.84 -17.10
CA PRO A 163 -14.09 -13.96 -16.77
C PRO A 163 -15.21 -14.09 -17.79
N SER A 164 -16.46 -13.96 -17.34
CA SER A 164 -17.59 -13.82 -18.25
C SER A 164 -17.44 -12.54 -19.10
N PRO A 165 -18.05 -12.47 -20.30
CA PRO A 165 -17.97 -11.27 -21.13
C PRO A 165 -18.39 -9.98 -20.41
N SER A 166 -19.36 -10.04 -19.49
CA SER A 166 -19.80 -8.89 -18.70
C SER A 166 -18.73 -8.45 -17.70
N LEU A 167 -18.11 -9.41 -16.99
CA LEU A 167 -17.06 -9.12 -16.03
C LEU A 167 -15.79 -8.60 -16.72
N LEU A 168 -15.44 -9.19 -17.87
CA LEU A 168 -14.32 -8.72 -18.68
C LEU A 168 -14.54 -7.29 -19.21
N ARG A 169 -15.75 -6.95 -19.69
CA ARG A 169 -16.08 -5.56 -20.05
C ARG A 169 -15.87 -4.61 -18.88
N ASN A 170 -16.30 -4.99 -17.68
CA ASN A 170 -16.06 -4.19 -16.48
C ASN A 170 -14.57 -4.03 -16.16
N LEU A 171 -13.73 -5.03 -16.45
CA LEU A 171 -12.28 -4.91 -16.27
C LEU A 171 -11.64 -3.95 -17.29
N PHE A 172 -12.15 -3.86 -18.53
CA PHE A 172 -11.68 -2.92 -19.57
C PHE A 172 -12.15 -1.49 -19.36
N PHE A 173 -13.25 -1.32 -18.66
CA PHE A 173 -13.72 -0.02 -18.16
C PHE A 173 -13.63 -0.03 -16.64
N PRO A 174 -12.43 -0.28 -16.06
CA PRO A 174 -12.32 -0.20 -14.62
C PRO A 174 -12.70 1.23 -14.26
N ARG A 175 -13.61 1.41 -13.29
CA ARG A 175 -13.78 2.72 -12.67
C ARG A 175 -12.42 3.07 -12.12
N SER A 176 -11.72 3.91 -12.84
CA SER A 176 -10.32 4.17 -12.62
C SER A 176 -10.28 4.92 -11.29
N SER A 177 -9.98 4.22 -10.20
CA SER A 177 -10.13 4.79 -8.87
C SER A 177 -8.99 5.76 -8.65
N THR A 178 -9.35 6.98 -8.27
CA THR A 178 -8.36 7.95 -7.84
C THR A 178 -7.71 7.43 -6.56
N LYS A 179 -6.37 7.50 -6.45
CA LYS A 179 -5.66 7.20 -5.21
C LYS A 179 -5.16 8.48 -4.58
N LEU A 180 -5.86 8.97 -3.55
CA LEU A 180 -5.50 10.19 -2.83
C LEU A 180 -4.74 9.86 -1.54
N ARG A 181 -3.69 10.64 -1.25
CA ARG A 181 -2.85 10.51 -0.04
C ARG A 181 -2.68 11.87 0.61
N VAL A 182 -2.68 11.93 1.95
CA VAL A 182 -2.38 13.16 2.68
C VAL A 182 -0.96 13.10 3.22
N SER A 183 -0.25 14.21 3.14
CA SER A 183 1.02 14.43 3.81
C SER A 183 0.96 15.73 4.62
N VAL A 184 1.78 15.82 5.67
CA VAL A 184 1.83 17.00 6.55
C VAL A 184 3.24 17.58 6.55
N GLN A 185 3.32 18.91 6.53
CA GLN A 185 4.56 19.67 6.67
C GLN A 185 4.42 20.68 7.83
N PRO A 186 5.14 20.49 8.95
CA PRO A 186 5.18 21.49 10.01
C PRO A 186 6.04 22.69 9.61
N ASP A 187 5.57 23.89 9.93
CA ASP A 187 6.25 25.18 9.75
C ASP A 187 6.20 25.97 11.07
N TRP A 188 7.28 26.67 11.43
CA TRP A 188 7.41 27.34 12.72
C TRP A 188 7.49 28.85 12.54
N GLN A 189 6.60 29.57 13.21
CA GLN A 189 6.53 31.02 13.11
C GLN A 189 6.55 31.67 14.50
N LYS A 190 7.26 32.80 14.60
CA LYS A 190 7.20 33.65 15.80
C LYS A 190 5.90 34.43 15.76
N VAL A 191 5.16 34.44 16.86
CA VAL A 191 3.96 35.27 16.97
C VAL A 191 4.40 36.74 17.07
N ASN A 192 4.11 37.54 16.05
CA ASN A 192 4.37 38.98 16.10
C ASN A 192 3.38 39.63 17.06
N VAL A 193 3.86 40.03 18.23
CA VAL A 193 3.09 40.83 19.20
C VAL A 193 3.39 42.31 18.93
N PRO A 194 2.39 43.23 19.01
CA PRO A 194 2.62 44.67 18.86
C PRO A 194 3.77 45.17 19.75
N MET A 195 4.58 46.10 19.23
CA MET A 195 5.85 46.61 19.81
C MET A 195 5.79 47.09 21.29
N ALA A 196 4.61 47.23 21.88
CA ALA A 196 4.40 47.68 23.26
C ALA A 196 4.37 46.54 24.31
N ALA A 197 4.46 45.27 23.90
CA ALA A 197 4.46 44.12 24.80
C ALA A 197 5.86 43.49 24.92
N PRO A 198 6.19 42.81 26.05
CA PRO A 198 7.45 42.06 26.17
C PRO A 198 7.63 41.06 25.01
N PRO A 199 8.89 40.69 24.66
CA PRO A 199 9.16 39.84 23.50
C PRO A 199 8.30 38.57 23.55
N PRO A 200 7.74 38.13 22.41
CA PRO A 200 6.83 36.99 22.38
C PRO A 200 7.50 35.78 23.03
N LYS A 201 6.90 35.32 24.12
CA LYS A 201 7.20 34.01 24.70
C LYS A 201 6.53 32.89 23.90
N ASP A 202 5.50 33.19 23.10
CA ASP A 202 4.74 32.15 22.41
C ASP A 202 5.27 31.88 21.01
N MET A 203 5.36 30.60 20.66
CA MET A 203 5.63 30.12 19.30
C MET A 203 4.35 29.61 18.67
N GLU A 204 4.23 29.72 17.35
CA GLU A 204 3.16 29.10 16.59
C GLU A 204 3.74 28.01 15.68
N VAL A 205 3.12 26.83 15.71
CA VAL A 205 3.36 25.75 14.76
C VAL A 205 2.20 25.72 13.78
N ILE A 206 2.53 25.66 12.50
CA ILE A 206 1.57 25.58 11.40
C ILE A 206 1.75 24.22 10.73
N TYR A 207 0.76 23.35 10.85
CA TYR A 207 0.74 22.06 10.16
C TYR A 207 0.07 22.23 8.80
N ARG A 208 0.84 22.21 7.71
CA ARG A 208 0.34 22.32 6.33
C ARG A 208 0.06 20.94 5.77
N PHE A 209 -1.17 20.70 5.37
CA PHE A 209 -1.60 19.43 4.80
C PHE A 209 -1.67 19.49 3.29
N HIS A 210 -1.10 18.46 2.67
CA HIS A 210 -0.93 18.33 1.24
C HIS A 210 -1.64 17.07 0.75
N LEU A 211 -2.53 17.22 -0.23
CA LEU A 211 -3.20 16.11 -0.88
C LEU A 211 -2.45 15.77 -2.17
N HIS A 212 -2.03 14.51 -2.26
CA HIS A 212 -1.30 13.97 -3.38
C HIS A 212 -2.14 12.93 -4.10
N ASN A 213 -2.25 13.05 -5.42
CA ASN A 213 -2.85 12.00 -6.23
C ASN A 213 -1.77 11.02 -6.69
N ALA A 214 -1.68 9.90 -5.98
CA ALA A 214 -0.78 8.78 -6.28
C ALA A 214 -1.33 7.86 -7.38
N GLY A 215 -2.57 8.09 -7.84
CA GLY A 215 -3.20 7.31 -8.89
C GLY A 215 -2.83 7.79 -10.29
N ILE A 216 -3.21 7.00 -11.29
CA ILE A 216 -2.99 7.30 -12.72
C ILE A 216 -4.16 8.09 -13.35
N VAL A 217 -5.16 8.44 -12.55
CA VAL A 217 -6.42 9.06 -12.96
C VAL A 217 -6.55 10.43 -12.33
N THR A 218 -7.16 11.39 -13.02
CA THR A 218 -7.48 12.69 -12.42
C THR A 218 -8.64 12.56 -11.43
N ALA A 219 -8.41 12.97 -10.18
CA ALA A 219 -9.46 13.12 -9.17
C ALA A 219 -10.37 14.29 -9.54
N ARG A 220 -11.68 14.08 -9.57
CA ARG A 220 -12.67 15.16 -9.75
C ARG A 220 -13.55 15.25 -8.51
N ASP A 221 -14.17 16.41 -8.32
CA ASP A 221 -15.13 16.68 -7.25
C ASP A 221 -14.60 16.22 -5.88
N VAL A 222 -13.35 16.62 -5.60
CA VAL A 222 -12.66 16.21 -4.38
C VAL A 222 -13.24 16.98 -3.21
N PHE A 223 -13.70 16.25 -2.20
CA PHE A 223 -14.26 16.80 -0.97
C PHE A 223 -13.59 16.16 0.23
N LEU A 224 -13.31 16.96 1.24
CA LEU A 224 -12.57 16.56 2.43
C LEU A 224 -13.36 16.92 3.67
N ILE A 225 -13.46 16.00 4.62
CA ILE A 225 -13.90 16.29 5.97
C ILE A 225 -12.68 16.12 6.88
N ILE A 226 -12.41 17.15 7.69
CA ILE A 226 -11.24 17.20 8.56
C ILE A 226 -11.68 17.36 10.00
N GLU A 227 -11.28 16.41 10.83
CA GLU A 227 -11.43 16.45 12.29
C GLU A 227 -10.05 16.59 12.90
N THR A 228 -9.90 17.47 13.88
CA THR A 228 -8.62 17.70 14.56
C THR A 228 -8.72 17.30 16.01
N GLU A 229 -7.63 16.75 16.53
CA GLU A 229 -7.43 16.48 17.94
C GLU A 229 -6.22 17.34 18.39
N PRO A 230 -6.38 18.26 19.36
CA PRO A 230 -7.61 18.63 20.05
C PRO A 230 -8.67 19.28 19.16
N GLU A 231 -9.95 19.11 19.51
CA GLU A 231 -11.08 19.67 18.77
C GLU A 231 -11.10 21.21 18.77
N GLY A 232 -11.72 21.80 17.75
CA GLY A 232 -11.94 23.25 17.65
C GLY A 232 -10.73 24.05 17.15
N LEU A 233 -9.68 23.38 16.66
CA LEU A 233 -8.57 24.09 16.02
C LEU A 233 -9.01 24.71 14.69
N ALA A 234 -8.59 25.95 14.47
CA ALA A 234 -8.92 26.67 13.24
C ALA A 234 -8.20 26.05 12.03
N ILE A 235 -8.98 25.57 11.07
CA ILE A 235 -8.50 25.11 9.77
C ILE A 235 -8.54 26.27 8.78
N GLU A 236 -7.37 26.69 8.33
CA GLU A 236 -7.14 27.71 7.30
C GLU A 236 -6.96 27.06 5.93
N THR A 237 -7.44 27.69 4.86
CA THR A 237 -7.24 27.19 3.49
C THR A 237 -6.45 28.21 2.65
N PRO A 238 -5.53 27.76 1.79
CA PRO A 238 -4.67 28.65 1.01
C PRO A 238 -5.38 29.33 -0.16
N PHE A 239 -6.59 28.89 -0.51
CA PHE A 239 -7.43 29.48 -1.54
C PHE A 239 -8.88 29.59 -1.03
N LYS A 240 -9.67 30.41 -1.73
CA LYS A 240 -11.12 30.47 -1.50
C LYS A 240 -11.72 29.11 -1.84
N VAL A 241 -12.23 28.45 -0.82
CA VAL A 241 -13.00 27.20 -0.90
C VAL A 241 -14.38 27.44 -0.31
N ASN A 242 -15.31 26.56 -0.64
CA ASN A 242 -16.48 26.40 0.20
C ASN A 242 -16.04 25.60 1.43
N LYS A 243 -16.23 26.19 2.60
CA LYS A 243 -16.00 25.57 3.90
C LYS A 243 -17.33 25.48 4.63
N ALA A 244 -17.65 24.30 5.16
CA ALA A 244 -18.84 24.08 5.96
C ALA A 244 -18.46 23.34 7.24
N GLU A 245 -18.91 23.83 8.39
CA GLU A 245 -18.78 23.07 9.64
C GLU A 245 -19.91 22.03 9.68
N THR A 246 -19.55 20.78 9.94
CA THR A 246 -20.48 19.64 10.01
C THR A 246 -20.34 18.94 11.36
N GLU A 247 -21.27 18.05 11.70
CA GLU A 247 -21.16 17.22 12.91
C GLU A 247 -19.97 16.25 12.87
N PHE A 248 -19.39 16.03 11.69
CA PHE A 248 -18.23 15.18 11.45
C PHE A 248 -16.93 15.98 11.25
N GLY A 249 -16.92 17.27 11.61
CA GLY A 249 -15.76 18.16 11.42
C GLY A 249 -15.91 19.17 10.28
N THR A 250 -14.80 19.76 9.85
CA THR A 250 -14.78 20.81 8.83
C THR A 250 -14.75 20.21 7.43
N GLY A 251 -15.83 20.42 6.67
CA GLY A 251 -15.93 20.09 5.25
C GLY A 251 -15.27 21.13 4.34
N ILE A 252 -14.51 20.69 3.34
CA ILE A 252 -13.82 21.53 2.36
C ILE A 252 -14.06 20.98 0.94
N ASP A 253 -14.67 21.80 0.09
CA ASP A 253 -14.74 21.54 -1.35
C ASP A 253 -13.44 21.96 -2.03
N PHE A 254 -12.78 21.00 -2.68
CA PHE A 254 -11.55 21.26 -3.40
C PHE A 254 -11.89 21.75 -4.82
N PRO A 255 -11.52 22.99 -5.20
CA PRO A 255 -12.10 23.66 -6.36
C PRO A 255 -11.55 23.20 -7.70
N ARG A 256 -10.50 22.38 -7.72
CA ARG A 256 -9.81 21.96 -8.94
C ARG A 256 -9.60 20.45 -8.97
N PRO A 257 -9.73 19.81 -10.14
CA PRO A 257 -9.33 18.41 -10.27
C PRO A 257 -7.85 18.21 -9.89
N LEU A 258 -7.53 17.07 -9.27
CA LEU A 258 -6.16 16.68 -8.96
C LEU A 258 -5.66 15.70 -10.01
N HIS A 259 -4.77 16.14 -10.88
CA HIS A 259 -4.16 15.28 -11.90
C HIS A 259 -3.21 14.24 -11.29
N PRO A 260 -2.88 13.15 -12.00
CA PRO A 260 -1.89 12.17 -11.56
C PRO A 260 -0.58 12.83 -11.15
N SER A 261 0.02 12.36 -10.05
CA SER A 261 1.25 12.90 -9.45
C SER A 261 1.17 14.36 -8.97
N SER A 262 0.00 15.01 -9.02
CA SER A 262 -0.16 16.36 -8.47
C SER A 262 -0.07 16.35 -6.95
N ASN A 263 0.49 17.43 -6.41
CA ASN A 263 0.57 17.68 -4.97
C ASN A 263 -0.01 19.07 -4.71
N SER A 264 -1.09 19.15 -3.93
CA SER A 264 -1.76 20.41 -3.63
C SER A 264 -1.89 20.65 -2.14
N HIS A 265 -1.50 21.84 -1.69
CA HIS A 265 -1.75 22.30 -0.32
C HIS A 265 -3.27 22.48 -0.12
N VAL A 266 -3.85 21.76 0.82
CA VAL A 266 -5.30 21.77 1.09
C VAL A 266 -5.64 22.76 2.17
N CYS A 267 -5.00 22.61 3.33
CA CYS A 267 -5.31 23.39 4.50
C CYS A 267 -4.11 23.44 5.44
N ALA A 268 -4.17 24.37 6.38
CA ALA A 268 -3.23 24.51 7.46
C ALA A 268 -3.97 24.58 8.79
N VAL A 269 -3.44 23.90 9.80
CA VAL A 269 -3.92 24.02 11.18
C VAL A 269 -2.85 24.73 12.00
N ARG A 270 -3.25 25.77 12.72
CA ARG A 270 -2.36 26.54 13.59
C ARG A 270 -2.49 26.08 15.02
N TYR A 271 -1.35 25.89 15.66
CA TYR A 271 -1.25 25.48 17.05
C TYR A 271 -0.30 26.41 17.81
N ARG A 272 -0.83 27.08 18.84
CA ARG A 272 -0.04 28.02 19.66
C ARG A 272 0.60 27.26 20.82
N VAL A 273 1.91 27.39 20.94
CA VAL A 273 2.72 26.82 22.01
C VAL A 273 3.10 27.94 22.98
N ALA A 274 2.57 27.87 24.20
CA ALA A 274 2.97 28.78 25.27
C ALA A 274 4.38 28.43 25.76
N ALA A 275 5.34 29.35 25.73
CA ALA A 275 6.61 29.08 26.41
C ALA A 275 6.43 29.20 27.92
N SER A 276 6.61 28.09 28.62
CA SER A 276 6.71 28.13 30.08
C SER A 276 8.00 28.83 30.53
N ASN A 277 7.95 29.56 31.64
CA ASN A 277 9.02 30.45 32.14
C ASN A 277 10.32 29.75 32.65
N ARG A 278 10.68 28.53 32.20
CA ARG A 278 11.83 27.77 32.75
C ARG A 278 13.01 27.70 31.78
N THR A 279 13.83 28.75 31.79
CA THR A 279 14.95 29.07 30.89
C THR A 279 16.18 28.14 30.90
N SER A 280 16.09 26.86 31.29
CA SER A 280 17.29 26.00 31.39
C SER A 280 17.14 24.56 30.89
N LEU A 281 16.04 24.20 30.24
CA LEU A 281 15.86 22.86 29.69
C LEU A 281 16.04 22.84 28.16
N PRO A 282 16.55 21.75 27.56
CA PRO A 282 16.64 21.60 26.11
C PRO A 282 15.25 21.72 25.46
N LEU A 283 15.17 22.25 24.23
CA LEU A 283 13.88 22.50 23.54
C LEU A 283 12.97 21.26 23.46
N THR A 284 13.55 20.06 23.44
CA THR A 284 12.84 18.77 23.49
C THR A 284 12.07 18.54 24.79
N ALA A 285 12.46 19.19 25.89
CA ALA A 285 11.73 19.17 27.17
C ALA A 285 10.72 20.32 27.29
N PHE A 286 10.72 21.27 26.34
CA PHE A 286 9.86 22.45 26.36
C PHE A 286 8.49 22.24 25.71
N VAL A 287 8.31 21.18 24.90
CA VAL A 287 7.06 20.99 24.16
C VAL A 287 6.47 19.58 24.21
N PRO A 288 6.02 19.11 25.39
CA PRO A 288 5.24 17.87 25.51
C PRO A 288 3.85 17.91 24.86
N GLN A 289 3.40 19.07 24.36
CA GLN A 289 2.05 19.31 23.82
C GLN A 289 1.96 19.34 22.29
N LEU A 290 3.09 19.27 21.57
CA LEU A 290 3.07 19.21 20.09
C LEU A 290 2.85 17.81 19.54
N THR A 291 2.91 16.79 20.39
CA THR A 291 2.84 15.37 20.03
C THR A 291 1.46 14.75 20.08
N ASN A 292 0.47 15.52 20.55
CA ASN A 292 -0.91 15.06 20.68
C ASN A 292 -1.78 15.63 19.56
N PHE A 293 -1.17 16.15 18.49
CA PHE A 293 -1.92 16.61 17.34
C PHE A 293 -2.18 15.44 16.39
N ALA A 294 -3.47 15.16 16.17
CA ALA A 294 -3.92 14.27 15.12
C ALA A 294 -4.94 14.98 14.23
N ALA A 295 -4.94 14.64 12.96
CA ALA A 295 -5.97 15.06 12.02
C ALA A 295 -6.54 13.83 11.31
N ASN A 296 -7.84 13.60 11.47
CA ASN A 296 -8.58 12.58 10.76
C ASN A 296 -9.19 13.21 9.50
N PHE A 297 -8.93 12.59 8.35
CA PHE A 297 -9.42 12.98 7.04
C PHE A 297 -10.41 11.93 6.55
N THR A 298 -11.61 12.36 6.17
CA THR A 298 -12.49 11.57 5.31
C THR A 298 -12.46 12.20 3.92
N ILE A 299 -12.01 11.43 2.93
CA ILE A 299 -11.72 11.91 1.58
C ILE A 299 -12.74 11.31 0.62
N TYR A 300 -13.33 12.18 -0.19
CA TYR A 300 -14.25 11.84 -1.26
C TYR A 300 -13.67 12.36 -2.58
N ALA A 301 -13.92 11.62 -3.64
CA ALA A 301 -13.68 12.04 -5.02
C ALA A 301 -14.67 11.30 -5.92
N ALA A 302 -14.95 11.86 -7.09
CA ALA A 302 -15.71 11.17 -8.12
C ALA A 302 -15.11 9.78 -8.38
N ASP A 303 -15.99 8.77 -8.48
CA ASP A 303 -15.63 7.36 -8.75
C ASP A 303 -14.69 6.71 -7.71
N MET A 304 -14.54 7.31 -6.51
CA MET A 304 -13.78 6.75 -5.39
C MET A 304 -14.73 6.41 -4.23
N GLN A 305 -14.52 5.26 -3.58
CA GLN A 305 -15.16 5.00 -2.29
C GLN A 305 -14.58 5.95 -1.22
N PRO A 306 -15.37 6.43 -0.26
CA PRO A 306 -14.87 7.29 0.81
C PRO A 306 -13.70 6.63 1.53
N SER A 307 -12.57 7.33 1.63
CA SER A 307 -11.36 6.82 2.27
C SER A 307 -11.10 7.58 3.56
N LYS A 308 -10.71 6.87 4.62
CA LYS A 308 -10.41 7.49 5.92
C LYS A 308 -8.91 7.41 6.19
N LEU A 309 -8.30 8.53 6.57
CA LEU A 309 -6.88 8.62 6.87
C LEU A 309 -6.66 9.39 8.15
N ARG A 310 -5.77 8.91 9.02
CA ARG A 310 -5.35 9.61 10.24
C ARG A 310 -3.88 10.03 10.11
N VAL A 311 -3.62 11.31 10.33
CA VAL A 311 -2.27 11.88 10.38
C VAL A 311 -1.96 12.24 11.82
N GLU A 312 -0.95 11.63 12.41
CA GLU A 312 -0.48 11.91 13.77
C GLU A 312 0.91 12.54 13.70
N VAL A 313 1.16 13.57 14.49
CA VAL A 313 2.48 14.21 14.60
C VAL A 313 3.10 13.85 15.94
N GLY A 314 4.22 13.12 15.94
CA GLY A 314 4.90 12.66 17.17
C GLY A 314 6.20 13.41 17.49
N ASP A 315 6.78 13.13 18.68
CA ASP A 315 7.99 13.78 19.23
C ASP A 315 9.20 13.79 18.28
N ARG A 316 9.32 12.76 17.44
CA ARG A 316 10.49 12.54 16.56
C ARG A 316 10.40 13.26 15.22
N ASP A 317 9.22 13.76 14.85
CA ASP A 317 8.99 14.42 13.56
C ASP A 317 9.33 15.92 13.61
N LEU A 318 9.62 16.44 14.80
CA LEU A 318 9.92 17.85 15.09
C LEU A 318 11.42 18.05 15.35
N ASP A 319 12.30 17.64 14.43
CA ASP A 319 13.73 17.95 14.52
C ASP A 319 14.05 19.29 13.82
N LEU A 320 14.11 20.35 14.63
CA LEU A 320 14.36 21.76 14.24
C LEU A 320 15.73 22.01 13.57
N LYS A 321 16.60 21.00 13.41
CA LYS A 321 18.00 21.18 12.99
C LYS A 321 18.34 20.95 11.52
N ARG A 322 17.52 20.30 10.69
CA ARG A 322 17.84 20.22 9.24
C ARG A 322 16.93 21.10 8.38
N LYS A 323 17.53 21.86 7.48
CA LYS A 323 16.85 22.72 6.49
C LYS A 323 16.36 21.95 5.25
N LYS A 324 16.28 20.62 5.33
CA LYS A 324 15.83 19.73 4.26
C LYS A 324 15.39 18.43 4.90
N TRP A 325 14.12 18.09 4.73
CA TRP A 325 13.58 16.81 5.18
C TRP A 325 12.53 16.29 4.21
N SER A 326 12.71 15.04 3.84
CA SER A 326 11.73 14.13 3.24
C SER A 326 10.98 13.43 4.37
N PHE A 327 9.66 13.42 4.34
CA PHE A 327 8.82 12.84 5.41
C PHE A 327 7.99 11.66 4.90
N PRO A 328 7.66 10.70 5.80
CA PRO A 328 7.12 9.41 5.42
C PRO A 328 5.65 9.49 5.00
N ILE A 329 5.29 8.62 4.07
CA ILE A 329 3.92 8.36 3.65
C ILE A 329 3.25 7.58 4.78
N LEU A 330 2.31 8.18 5.51
CA LEU A 330 1.50 7.46 6.50
C LEU A 330 0.44 6.64 5.77
N GLU A 331 0.37 5.36 6.08
CA GLU A 331 -0.59 4.43 5.48
C GLU A 331 -1.54 3.84 6.52
N GLU A 332 -2.66 3.36 6.00
CA GLU A 332 -4.01 3.27 6.58
C GLU A 332 -4.19 2.45 7.87
N ASN A 333 -3.12 1.99 8.53
CA ASN A 333 -3.23 1.24 9.78
C ASN A 333 -1.98 1.44 10.64
N GLY A 334 -1.94 2.52 11.44
CA GLY A 334 -1.24 2.62 12.73
C GLY A 334 0.18 2.02 12.90
N GLN A 335 0.91 1.70 11.84
CA GLN A 335 2.21 1.05 11.88
C GLN A 335 3.19 1.87 11.05
N ARG A 336 4.18 2.42 11.77
CA ARG A 336 5.29 3.23 11.28
C ARG A 336 6.17 2.41 10.33
N ALA A 337 6.61 3.03 9.24
CA ALA A 337 7.76 2.60 8.45
C ALA A 337 9.08 3.08 9.08
#